data_AF-A0A4S8KXN7-F1
#
_entry.id   AF-A0A4S8KXN7-F1
#
_cell.length_a   1.000
_cell.length_b   1.000
_cell.length_c   1.000
_cell.angle_alpha   90.00
_cell.angle_beta   90.00
_cell.angle_gamma   90.00
#
_symmetry.space_group_name_H-M   'P 1'
#
loop_
_entity.id
_entity.type
_entity.pdbx_description
1 polymer ?
#
loop_
_entity_poly.entity_id
_entity_poly.type
_entity_poly.pdbx_seq_one_letter_code
_entity_poly.pdbx_strand_id
1 'polypeptide(L)'
;IFFCELLAILCLLHHVASFPSPPCHVLIHSDSLNSVEVINSLCASKSSHNSILLAIADIILKTGIDLCVRYIPGKDNIQADLVSRLLFDDYKHQFPSKHVRTFEPP
;
A
#
# COMPACT_ATOMS: atom_id res chain seq x y z
N ILE A 1 6.66 8.08 8.75
CA ILE A 1 5.33 7.46 8.66
C ILE A 1 4.76 7.63 7.25
N PHE A 2 4.35 8.84 6.84
CA PHE A 2 3.75 9.08 5.51
C PHE A 2 4.51 8.51 4.30
N PHE A 3 5.83 8.72 4.23
CA PHE A 3 6.64 8.13 3.16
C PHE A 3 6.53 6.60 3.10
N CYS A 4 6.54 5.93 4.25
CA CYS A 4 6.42 4.47 4.33
C CYS A 4 5.00 4.00 3.96
N GLU A 5 3.96 4.78 4.28
CA GLU A 5 2.58 4.49 3.87
C GLU A 5 2.44 4.54 2.34
N LEU A 6 2.99 5.58 1.71
CA LEU A 6 3.06 5.67 0.25
C LEU A 6 3.91 4.56 -0.38
N LEU A 7 5.04 4.24 0.23
CA LEU A 7 5.91 3.15 -0.23
C LEU A 7 5.18 1.81 -0.14
N ALA A 8 4.40 1.55 0.92
CA ALA A 8 3.60 0.34 1.05
C ALA A 8 2.58 0.22 -0.08
N ILE A 9 1.94 1.32 -0.48
CA ILE A 9 1.03 1.35 -1.63
C ILE A 9 1.77 1.04 -2.94
N LEU A 10 2.94 1.65 -3.17
CA LEU A 10 3.76 1.35 -4.34
C LEU A 10 4.18 -0.12 -4.37
N CYS A 11 4.62 -0.69 -3.24
CA CYS A 11 5.01 -2.11 -3.15
C CYS A 11 3.84 -3.04 -3.46
N LEU A 12 2.63 -2.74 -2.94
CA LEU A 12 1.43 -3.50 -3.26
C LEU A 12 1.10 -3.42 -4.74
N LEU A 13 1.08 -2.22 -5.33
CA LEU A 13 0.80 -2.03 -6.74
C LEU A 13 1.82 -2.76 -7.62
N HIS A 14 3.11 -2.64 -7.30
CA HIS A 14 4.18 -3.35 -8.00
C HIS A 14 4.01 -4.87 -7.94
N HIS A 15 3.64 -5.41 -6.76
CA HIS A 15 3.36 -6.83 -6.61
C HIS A 15 2.18 -7.29 -7.46
N VAL A 16 1.06 -6.56 -7.43
CA VAL A 16 -0.13 -6.89 -8.22
C VAL A 16 0.12 -6.76 -9.72
N ALA A 17 0.89 -5.75 -10.14
CA ALA A 17 1.33 -5.56 -11.51
C ALA A 17 2.26 -6.68 -12.03
N SER A 18 2.93 -7.41 -11.13
CA SER A 18 3.83 -8.51 -11.49
C SER A 18 3.11 -9.83 -11.82
N PHE A 19 1.79 -9.90 -11.62
CA PHE A 19 1.03 -11.11 -11.93
C PHE A 19 1.04 -11.42 -13.43
N PRO A 20 0.97 -12.70 -13.84
CA PRO A 20 0.88 -13.07 -15.27
C PRO A 20 -0.30 -12.43 -16.00
N SER A 21 -1.39 -12.16 -15.27
CA SER A 21 -2.55 -11.41 -15.73
C SER A 21 -2.93 -10.40 -14.64
N PRO A 22 -2.41 -9.16 -14.68
CA PRO A 22 -2.73 -8.13 -13.71
C PRO A 22 -4.22 -7.77 -13.72
N PRO A 23 -4.83 -7.46 -12.57
CA PRO A 23 -6.22 -7.02 -12.50
C PRO A 23 -6.38 -5.63 -13.13
N CYS A 24 -7.47 -5.39 -13.85
CA CYS A 24 -7.71 -4.07 -14.46
C CYS A 24 -8.04 -2.98 -13.42
N HIS A 25 -8.67 -3.33 -12.30
CA HIS A 25 -9.05 -2.38 -11.26
C HIS A 25 -8.51 -2.83 -9.91
N VAL A 26 -7.82 -1.94 -9.20
CA VAL A 26 -7.24 -2.19 -7.88
C VAL A 26 -7.79 -1.16 -6.90
N LEU A 27 -8.47 -1.65 -5.85
CA LEU A 27 -8.91 -0.83 -4.73
C LEU A 27 -8.02 -1.09 -3.51
N ILE A 28 -7.36 -0.05 -3.01
CA ILE A 28 -6.55 -0.10 -1.79
C ILE A 28 -7.26 0.69 -0.69
N HIS A 29 -7.41 0.07 0.47
CA HIS A 29 -7.86 0.76 1.68
C HIS A 29 -6.64 1.21 2.50
N SER A 30 -6.65 2.45 2.95
CA SER A 30 -5.60 3.05 3.79
C SER A 30 -6.24 3.93 4.84
N ASP A 31 -5.68 3.98 6.04
CA ASP A 31 -6.07 4.93 7.08
C ASP A 31 -5.25 6.23 7.05
N SER A 32 -4.36 6.38 6.07
CA SER A 32 -3.62 7.62 5.84
C SER A 32 -4.36 8.54 4.89
N LEU A 33 -5.00 9.57 5.43
CA LEU A 33 -5.61 10.64 4.64
C LEU A 33 -4.61 11.30 3.69
N ASN A 34 -3.36 11.47 4.13
CA ASN A 34 -2.29 12.03 3.30
C ASN A 34 -2.03 11.14 2.07
N SER A 35 -2.00 9.81 2.23
CA SER A 35 -1.77 8.89 1.11
C SER A 35 -2.94 8.89 0.13
N VAL A 36 -4.17 8.91 0.65
CA VAL A 36 -5.39 9.02 -0.15
C VAL A 36 -5.38 10.31 -0.97
N GLU A 37 -5.11 11.45 -0.34
CA GLU A 37 -5.10 12.76 -1.00
C GLU A 37 -4.02 12.86 -2.08
N VAL A 38 -2.79 12.45 -1.74
CA VAL A 38 -1.64 12.58 -2.65
C VAL A 38 -1.76 11.67 -3.87
N ILE A 39 -2.35 10.47 -3.72
CA ILE A 39 -2.59 9.59 -4.87
C ILE A 39 -3.76 10.09 -5.72
N ASN A 40 -4.87 10.51 -5.11
CA ASN A 40 -6.04 10.98 -5.86
C ASN A 40 -5.78 12.30 -6.60
N SER A 41 -4.91 13.16 -6.06
CA SER A 41 -4.50 14.41 -6.72
C SER A 41 -3.31 14.24 -7.67
N LEU A 42 -2.60 13.11 -7.59
CA LEU A 42 -1.29 12.90 -8.24
C LEU A 42 -0.30 14.04 -7.98
N CYS A 43 -0.40 14.67 -6.81
CA CYS A 43 0.37 15.85 -6.44
C CYS A 43 0.89 15.70 -5.01
N ALA A 44 2.21 15.84 -4.83
CA ALA A 44 2.80 15.85 -3.50
C ALA A 44 3.35 17.24 -3.16
N SER A 45 3.05 17.71 -1.95
CA SER A 45 3.58 18.99 -1.44
C SER A 45 5.09 18.93 -1.15
N LYS A 46 5.67 17.73 -0.98
CA LYS A 46 7.11 17.53 -0.74
C LYS A 46 7.72 16.73 -1.87
N SER A 47 8.83 17.23 -2.40
CA SER A 47 9.58 16.63 -3.51
C SER A 47 9.98 15.16 -3.25
N SER A 48 10.23 14.78 -1.99
CA SER A 48 10.59 13.40 -1.60
C SER A 48 9.55 12.34 -1.96
N HIS A 49 8.27 12.71 -2.15
CA HIS A 49 7.21 11.77 -2.52
C HIS A 49 6.98 11.70 -4.03
N ASN A 50 7.52 12.63 -4.81
CA ASN A 50 7.34 12.67 -6.26
C ASN A 50 7.93 11.42 -6.93
N SER A 51 9.05 10.91 -6.44
CA SER A 51 9.65 9.68 -6.96
C SER A 51 8.72 8.48 -6.83
N ILE A 52 8.00 8.37 -5.70
CA ILE A 52 7.01 7.30 -5.49
C ILE A 52 5.82 7.49 -6.44
N LEU A 53 5.30 8.71 -6.58
CA LEU A 53 4.18 8.98 -7.48
C LEU A 53 4.53 8.71 -8.95
N LEU A 54 5.74 9.08 -9.38
CA LEU A 54 6.22 8.79 -10.72
C LEU A 54 6.34 7.27 -10.95
N ALA A 55 6.81 6.51 -9.96
CA ALA A 55 6.86 5.05 -10.05
C ALA A 55 5.45 4.43 -10.12
N ILE A 56 4.49 4.94 -9.34
CA ILE A 56 3.08 4.52 -9.41
C ILE A 56 2.51 4.82 -10.81
N ALA A 57 2.71 6.03 -11.32
CA ALA A 57 2.24 6.44 -12.63
C ALA A 57 2.83 5.60 -13.77
N ASP A 58 4.13 5.29 -13.69
CA ASP A 58 4.81 4.42 -14.66
C ASP A 58 4.20 3.01 -14.69
N ILE A 59 3.91 2.43 -13.52
CA ILE A 59 3.23 1.12 -13.44
C ILE A 59 1.82 1.20 -14.06
N ILE A 60 1.04 2.22 -13.70
CA ILE A 60 -0.33 2.42 -14.24
C ILE A 60 -0.29 2.54 -15.76
N LEU A 61 0.60 3.36 -16.32
CA LEU A 61 0.72 3.56 -17.76
C LEU A 61 1.14 2.27 -18.50
N LYS A 62 2.01 1.46 -17.91
CA LYS A 62 2.48 0.19 -18.52
C LYS A 62 1.45 -0.93 -18.46
N THR A 63 0.69 -0.99 -17.36
CA THR A 63 -0.21 -2.13 -17.08
C THR A 63 -1.67 -1.83 -17.44
N GLY A 64 -2.05 -0.56 -17.56
CA GLY A 64 -3.44 -0.15 -17.69
C GLY A 64 -4.27 -0.33 -16.42
N ILE A 65 -3.63 -0.57 -15.26
CA ILE A 65 -4.32 -0.71 -13.97
C ILE A 65 -4.97 0.61 -13.59
N ASP A 66 -6.28 0.58 -13.34
CA ASP A 66 -7.02 1.65 -12.70
C ASP A 66 -6.91 1.52 -11.17
N LEU A 67 -6.13 2.41 -10.56
CA LEU A 67 -5.85 2.43 -9.13
C LEU A 67 -6.80 3.38 -8.39
N CYS A 68 -7.54 2.86 -7.43
CA CYS A 68 -8.35 3.64 -6.49
C CYS A 68 -7.84 3.44 -5.06
N VAL A 69 -7.60 4.54 -4.33
CA VAL A 69 -7.22 4.51 -2.91
C VAL A 69 -8.30 5.17 -2.08
N ARG A 70 -8.83 4.45 -1.09
CA ARG A 70 -9.91 4.93 -0.21
C ARG A 70 -9.50 4.94 1.25
N TYR A 71 -9.95 5.98 1.93
CA TYR A 71 -9.79 6.10 3.37
C TYR A 71 -10.66 5.06 4.11
N ILE A 72 -10.07 4.40 5.10
CA ILE A 72 -10.78 3.68 6.16
C ILE A 72 -10.29 4.13 7.54
N PRO A 73 -11.14 4.12 8.59
CA PRO A 73 -10.68 4.38 9.95
C PRO A 73 -9.58 3.40 10.39
N GLY A 74 -8.60 3.85 11.18
CA GLY A 74 -7.52 2.97 11.69
C GLY A 74 -8.03 1.75 12.49
N LYS A 75 -9.17 1.89 13.18
CA LYS A 75 -9.87 0.76 13.84
C LYS A 75 -10.30 -0.35 12.88
N ASP A 76 -10.43 -0.04 11.60
CA ASP A 76 -10.78 -0.97 10.53
C ASP A 76 -9.50 -1.44 9.77
N ASN A 77 -8.35 -0.80 10.02
CA ASN A 77 -7.04 -1.10 9.42
C ASN A 77 -6.07 -1.85 10.37
N ILE A 78 -6.58 -2.41 11.48
CA ILE A 78 -5.76 -2.98 12.57
C ILE A 78 -4.72 -4.00 12.07
N GLN A 79 -5.08 -4.84 11.08
CA GLN A 79 -4.15 -5.84 10.55
C GLN A 79 -2.90 -5.20 9.93
N ALA A 80 -3.06 -4.15 9.12
CA ALA A 80 -1.93 -3.46 8.49
C ALA A 80 -1.11 -2.69 9.53
N ASP A 81 -1.77 -2.08 10.52
CA ASP A 81 -1.14 -1.37 11.62
C ASP A 81 -0.21 -2.27 12.44
N LEU A 82 -0.70 -3.45 12.86
CA LEU A 82 0.10 -4.39 13.63
C LEU A 82 1.31 -4.89 12.83
N VAL A 83 1.12 -5.23 11.55
CA VAL A 83 2.21 -5.70 10.68
C VAL A 83 3.24 -4.60 10.44
N SER A 84 2.82 -3.37 10.16
CA SER A 84 3.73 -2.25 9.89
C SER A 84 4.57 -1.84 11.11
N ARG A 85 4.11 -2.16 12.32
CA ARG A 85 4.81 -1.93 13.59
C ARG A 85 5.59 -3.13 14.11
N LEU A 86 5.62 -4.24 13.36
CA LEU A 86 6.26 -5.50 13.76
C LEU A 86 5.67 -6.11 15.04
N LEU A 87 4.39 -5.83 15.35
CA LEU A 87 3.67 -6.34 16.51
C LEU A 87 3.09 -7.73 16.21
N PHE A 88 3.96 -8.70 15.91
CA PHE A 88 3.55 -10.02 15.43
C PHE A 88 2.86 -10.88 16.51
N ASP A 89 3.24 -10.70 17.77
CA ASP A 89 2.59 -11.40 18.89
C ASP A 89 1.12 -10.96 19.05
N ASP A 90 0.87 -9.65 19.04
CA ASP A 90 -0.48 -9.07 19.07
C ASP A 90 -1.27 -9.48 17.82
N TYR A 91 -0.63 -9.46 16.64
CA TYR A 91 -1.25 -9.92 15.39
C TYR A 91 -1.70 -11.37 15.48
N LYS A 92 -0.85 -12.25 16.00
CA LYS A 92 -1.16 -13.68 16.17
C LYS A 92 -2.26 -13.91 17.19
N HIS A 93 -2.28 -13.11 18.27
CA HIS A 93 -3.34 -13.19 19.28
C HIS A 93 -4.71 -12.80 18.71
N GLN A 94 -4.77 -11.70 17.93
CA GLN A 94 -6.01 -11.19 17.37
C GLN A 94 -6.47 -11.94 16.11
N PHE A 95 -5.55 -12.48 15.32
CA PHE A 95 -5.82 -13.17 14.06
C PHE A 95 -5.16 -14.55 13.98
N PRO A 96 -5.55 -15.51 14.86
CA PRO A 96 -4.85 -16.79 15.02
C PRO A 96 -4.88 -17.69 13.78
N SER A 97 -5.82 -17.47 12.86
CA SER A 97 -5.91 -18.22 11.59
C SER A 97 -5.00 -17.67 10.49
N LYS A 98 -4.41 -16.48 10.67
CA LYS A 98 -3.55 -15.83 9.68
C LYS A 98 -2.08 -16.02 10.02
N HIS A 99 -1.25 -16.13 8.99
CA HIS A 99 0.19 -16.32 9.14
C HIS A 99 0.92 -15.19 8.42
N VAL A 100 1.73 -14.43 9.17
CA VAL A 100 2.69 -13.50 8.61
C VAL A 100 3.99 -14.25 8.38
N ARG A 101 4.58 -14.12 7.19
CA ARG A 101 5.89 -14.68 6.87
C ARG A 101 6.85 -13.52 6.68
N THR A 102 8.03 -13.63 7.29
CA THR A 102 9.15 -12.76 6.96
C THR A 102 9.76 -13.22 5.63
N PHE A 103 10.22 -12.25 4.85
CA PHE A 103 11.02 -12.52 3.66
C PHE A 103 12.45 -12.11 3.97
N GLU A 104 13.37 -13.07 3.95
CA GLU A 104 14.79 -12.79 3.88
C GLU A 104 15.23 -13.00 2.43
N PRO A 105 15.72 -11.96 1.74
CA PRO A 105 16.31 -12.14 0.43
C PRO A 105 17.54 -13.07 0.53
N PRO A 106 17.85 -13.85 -0.52
CA PRO A 106 19.02 -14.74 -0.58
C PRO A 106 20.35 -13.98 -0.49
#